data_AF-A0A7J8LGX8-F1
#
_entry.id   AF-A0A7J8LGX8-F1
#
_cell.length_a   1.000
_cell.length_b   1.000
_cell.length_c   1.000
_cell.angle_alpha   90.00
_cell.angle_beta   90.00
_cell.angle_gamma   90.00
#
_symmetry.space_group_name_H-M   'P 1'
#
loop_
_entity.id
_entity.type
_entity.pdbx_description
1 polymer ?
#
loop_
_entity_poly.entity_id
_entity_poly.type
_entity_poly.pdbx_seq_one_letter_code
_entity_poly.pdbx_strand_id
1 'polypeptide(L)'
;MSPSPDSNIITQLEPRIPTLHYPKPETFSRGECSKNPVRFFVILSMQRSGSGWFETLLNSHVNVSSNGEIFSLLERRKNISNIVQTLEKVYNLDWFTSASKNECSAAVGFKWMLNQGLVEHHKEIVEYFNHRGVSVIFLFRKNLLRRMVSVLANSYDRYAKLLNGTHKSHVHSQQEATALSSYKPIINSASLISDLKEIGSAAVKALEYFNSTRHLVLYYEDLIMNCTKLKDVQEFLGIPQMELTSRQVKIHKGPLSDFVKNWDDVNKTLTGTEYESFLRADY
;
A
#
# COMPACT_ATOMS: atom_id res chain seq x y z
N MET A 1 -22.29 -23.57 44.33
CA MET A 1 -22.30 -22.46 43.35
C MET A 1 -20.88 -22.28 42.87
N SER A 2 -20.61 -22.72 41.64
CA SER A 2 -19.30 -22.64 41.01
C SER A 2 -19.07 -21.21 40.48
N PRO A 3 -17.84 -20.66 40.53
CA PRO A 3 -17.54 -19.39 39.90
C PRO A 3 -17.62 -19.51 38.37
N SER A 4 -18.00 -18.42 37.69
CA SER A 4 -18.13 -18.37 36.23
C SER A 4 -16.75 -18.49 35.53
N PRO A 5 -16.69 -18.97 34.27
CA PRO A 5 -15.42 -19.20 33.57
C PRO A 5 -14.71 -17.94 33.06
N ASP A 6 -15.32 -16.76 33.18
CA ASP A 6 -14.95 -15.59 32.38
C ASP A 6 -14.10 -14.52 33.10
N SER A 7 -13.45 -14.85 34.21
CA SER A 7 -12.62 -13.87 34.95
C SER A 7 -11.14 -14.22 35.07
N ASN A 8 -10.64 -15.26 34.40
CA ASN A 8 -9.25 -15.74 34.55
C ASN A 8 -8.38 -15.70 33.28
N ILE A 9 -8.75 -14.92 32.24
CA ILE A 9 -7.87 -14.65 31.09
C ILE A 9 -7.35 -13.20 31.12
N ILE A 10 -7.28 -12.58 32.30
CA ILE A 10 -6.66 -11.26 32.51
C ILE A 10 -5.63 -11.35 33.63
N THR A 11 -4.64 -12.23 33.48
CA THR A 11 -3.40 -12.14 34.26
C THR A 11 -2.24 -12.75 33.48
N GLN A 12 -1.61 -11.93 32.64
CA GLN A 12 -0.17 -11.90 32.29
C GLN A 12 0.01 -10.99 31.06
N LEU A 13 -0.03 -9.69 31.29
CA LEU A 13 0.41 -8.70 30.30
C LEU A 13 1.92 -8.50 30.45
N GLU A 14 2.69 -9.38 29.80
CA GLU A 14 4.05 -9.06 29.39
C GLU A 14 4.00 -8.30 28.05
N PRO A 15 4.98 -7.43 27.74
CA PRO A 15 5.09 -6.88 26.38
C PRO A 15 5.06 -8.03 25.39
N ARG A 16 4.06 -8.05 24.49
CA ARG A 16 3.92 -9.11 23.47
C ARG A 16 5.20 -9.15 22.65
N ILE A 17 6.13 -10.04 23.02
CA ILE A 17 7.28 -10.37 22.20
C ILE A 17 6.68 -10.78 20.86
N PRO A 18 7.03 -10.11 19.73
CA PRO A 18 6.55 -10.55 18.44
C PRO A 18 6.91 -12.03 18.31
N THR A 19 5.90 -12.89 18.24
CA THR A 19 6.11 -14.33 18.06
C THR A 19 6.97 -14.50 16.82
N LEU A 20 8.17 -15.06 17.00
CA LEU A 20 9.06 -15.34 15.90
C LEU A 20 8.42 -16.43 15.04
N HIS A 21 8.08 -16.10 13.80
CA HIS A 21 7.41 -17.03 12.90
C HIS A 21 8.43 -17.76 12.04
N TYR A 22 8.35 -19.10 12.05
CA TYR A 22 9.20 -19.97 11.25
C TYR A 22 8.32 -20.73 10.25
N PRO A 23 7.93 -20.10 9.13
CA PRO A 23 7.04 -20.72 8.16
C PRO A 23 7.64 -22.00 7.60
N LYS A 24 6.76 -22.98 7.36
CA LYS A 24 7.06 -24.29 6.78
C LYS A 24 6.18 -24.47 5.53
N PRO A 25 6.57 -23.85 4.40
CA PRO A 25 5.80 -23.98 3.16
C PRO A 25 5.70 -25.45 2.75
N GLU A 26 4.53 -25.86 2.27
CA GLU A 26 4.30 -27.22 1.76
C GLU A 26 4.94 -27.44 0.39
N THR A 27 5.18 -26.34 -0.30
CA THR A 27 5.44 -26.31 -1.74
C THR A 27 6.92 -26.20 -2.11
N PHE A 28 7.79 -25.88 -1.14
CA PHE A 28 9.23 -25.91 -1.30
C PHE A 28 9.95 -26.06 0.06
N SER A 29 11.22 -26.45 0.04
CA SER A 29 12.05 -26.45 1.25
C SER A 29 12.76 -25.11 1.43
N ARG A 30 12.68 -24.53 2.63
CA ARG A 30 13.46 -23.33 3.01
C ARG A 30 14.95 -23.62 3.26
N GLY A 31 15.37 -24.89 3.16
CA GLY A 31 16.78 -25.29 3.29
C GLY A 31 17.44 -24.79 4.58
N GLU A 32 18.63 -24.18 4.43
CA GLU A 32 19.40 -23.59 5.54
C GLU A 32 18.64 -22.47 6.29
N CYS A 33 17.68 -21.82 5.62
CA CYS A 33 16.88 -20.73 6.18
C CYS A 33 15.64 -21.20 6.94
N SER A 34 15.42 -22.52 7.09
CA SER A 34 14.34 -23.08 7.91
C SER A 34 14.35 -22.58 9.37
N LYS A 35 15.54 -22.27 9.90
CA LYS A 35 15.74 -21.72 11.26
C LYS A 35 15.74 -20.20 11.32
N ASN A 36 15.50 -19.50 10.21
CA ASN A 36 15.41 -18.05 10.18
C ASN A 36 13.94 -17.62 10.32
N PRO A 37 13.63 -16.68 11.24
CA PRO A 37 12.28 -16.18 11.37
C PRO A 37 11.91 -15.30 10.18
N VAL A 38 10.62 -15.22 9.87
CA VAL A 38 10.07 -14.37 8.81
C VAL A 38 9.13 -13.34 9.43
N ARG A 39 9.34 -12.08 9.07
CA ARG A 39 8.49 -10.97 9.49
C ARG A 39 7.34 -10.80 8.52
N PHE A 40 6.15 -10.57 9.05
CA PHE A 40 4.96 -10.33 8.26
C PHE A 40 4.73 -8.83 8.11
N PHE A 41 4.40 -8.39 6.90
CA PHE A 41 3.98 -7.01 6.68
C PHE A 41 2.80 -6.91 5.71
N VAL A 42 2.19 -5.74 5.69
CA VAL A 42 1.19 -5.34 4.71
C VAL A 42 1.35 -3.86 4.38
N ILE A 43 1.20 -3.51 3.11
CA ILE A 43 1.17 -2.11 2.66
C ILE A 43 -0.29 -1.70 2.47
N LEU A 44 -0.83 -0.91 3.40
CA LEU A 44 -2.17 -0.36 3.33
C LEU A 44 -2.13 0.98 2.58
N SER A 45 -2.88 1.09 1.49
CA SER A 45 -2.78 2.25 0.59
C SER A 45 -4.10 2.52 -0.12
N MET A 46 -4.16 3.63 -0.84
CA MET A 46 -5.19 3.88 -1.87
C MET A 46 -4.57 3.78 -3.26
N GLN A 47 -5.40 3.61 -4.29
CA GLN A 47 -4.94 3.68 -5.68
C GLN A 47 -4.22 5.00 -5.95
N ARG A 48 -3.15 4.93 -6.76
CA ARG A 48 -2.33 6.09 -7.20
C ARG A 48 -1.59 6.85 -6.09
N SER A 49 -1.33 6.17 -4.97
CA SER A 49 -0.55 6.71 -3.84
C SER A 49 0.93 6.29 -3.85
N GLY A 50 1.42 5.73 -4.96
CA GLY A 50 2.82 5.32 -5.09
C GLY A 50 3.15 3.91 -4.59
N SER A 51 2.17 3.14 -4.12
CA SER A 51 2.40 1.79 -3.57
C SER A 51 2.97 0.77 -4.55
N GLY A 52 2.67 0.87 -5.84
CA GLY A 52 3.33 0.04 -6.86
C GLY A 52 4.81 0.32 -7.01
N TRP A 53 5.24 1.59 -6.93
CA TRP A 53 6.66 1.96 -6.97
C TRP A 53 7.36 1.56 -5.67
N PHE A 54 6.75 1.86 -4.52
CA PHE A 54 7.27 1.50 -3.21
C PHE A 54 7.45 -0.02 -3.05
N GLU A 55 6.48 -0.81 -3.51
CA GLU A 55 6.62 -2.27 -3.52
C GLU A 55 7.79 -2.75 -4.37
N THR A 56 8.04 -2.15 -5.55
CA THR A 56 9.22 -2.53 -6.35
C THR A 56 10.53 -2.22 -5.66
N LEU A 57 10.61 -1.14 -4.88
CA LEU A 57 11.77 -0.84 -4.03
C LEU A 57 11.97 -1.93 -2.98
N LEU A 58 10.90 -2.33 -2.28
CA LEU A 58 11.00 -3.41 -1.29
C LEU A 58 11.41 -4.74 -1.93
N ASN A 59 10.85 -5.08 -3.09
CA ASN A 59 11.18 -6.33 -3.77
C ASN A 59 12.61 -6.39 -4.33
N SER A 60 13.28 -5.25 -4.52
CA SER A 60 14.71 -5.24 -4.87
C SER A 60 15.59 -5.71 -3.71
N HIS A 61 15.09 -5.71 -2.47
CA HIS A 61 15.81 -6.26 -1.32
C HIS A 61 15.83 -7.78 -1.40
N VAL A 62 17.01 -8.41 -1.48
CA VAL A 62 17.19 -9.88 -1.59
C VAL A 62 16.30 -10.70 -0.66
N ASN A 63 16.13 -10.33 0.60
CA ASN A 63 15.33 -11.09 1.58
C ASN A 63 13.87 -10.63 1.77
N VAL A 64 13.30 -9.81 0.87
CA VAL A 64 11.90 -9.35 0.96
C VAL A 64 11.07 -9.88 -0.21
N SER A 65 9.85 -10.33 0.09
CA SER A 65 8.83 -10.71 -0.88
C SER A 65 7.50 -10.00 -0.61
N SER A 66 7.14 -9.05 -1.47
CA SER A 66 5.83 -8.40 -1.51
C SER A 66 5.03 -8.88 -2.72
N ASN A 67 3.88 -9.49 -2.47
CA ASN A 67 3.14 -10.31 -3.42
C ASN A 67 2.05 -9.56 -4.22
N GLY A 68 2.19 -8.25 -4.41
CA GLY A 68 1.23 -7.45 -5.17
C GLY A 68 -0.10 -7.24 -4.45
N GLU A 69 -1.14 -6.90 -5.22
CA GLU A 69 -2.50 -6.66 -4.69
C GLU A 69 -3.31 -7.97 -4.65
N ILE A 70 -2.99 -8.83 -3.68
CA ILE A 70 -3.62 -10.16 -3.57
C ILE A 70 -5.14 -10.06 -3.35
N PHE A 71 -5.63 -9.01 -2.70
CA PHE A 71 -7.05 -8.81 -2.43
C PHE A 71 -7.77 -8.01 -3.52
N SER A 72 -7.18 -7.83 -4.70
CA SER A 72 -7.88 -7.25 -5.87
C SER A 72 -8.98 -8.15 -6.43
N LEU A 73 -8.90 -9.48 -6.21
CA LEU A 73 -9.93 -10.45 -6.62
C LEU A 73 -11.03 -10.59 -5.56
N LEU A 74 -12.30 -10.49 -5.99
CA LEU A 74 -13.47 -10.50 -5.10
C LEU A 74 -13.55 -11.78 -4.26
N GLU A 75 -13.30 -12.94 -4.87
CA GLU A 75 -13.35 -14.26 -4.21
C GLU A 75 -12.55 -14.34 -2.91
N ARG A 76 -11.41 -13.63 -2.84
CA ARG A 76 -10.51 -13.65 -1.68
C ARG A 76 -10.99 -12.79 -0.52
N ARG A 77 -11.98 -11.92 -0.77
CA ARG A 77 -12.52 -10.96 0.21
C ARG A 77 -14.04 -11.03 0.34
N LYS A 78 -14.65 -12.17 -0.03
CA LYS A 78 -16.10 -12.39 0.10
C LYS A 78 -16.58 -12.39 1.55
N ASN A 79 -15.74 -12.86 2.47
CA ASN A 79 -15.98 -12.88 3.91
C ASN A 79 -14.65 -13.02 4.66
N ILE A 80 -14.70 -12.90 5.98
CA ILE A 80 -13.51 -12.99 6.85
C ILE A 80 -12.78 -14.34 6.74
N SER A 81 -13.48 -15.46 6.55
CA SER A 81 -12.84 -16.78 6.41
C SER A 81 -11.97 -16.83 5.14
N ASN A 82 -12.45 -16.31 4.01
CA ASN A 82 -11.66 -16.25 2.78
C ASN A 82 -10.44 -15.33 2.92
N ILE A 83 -10.59 -14.23 3.66
CA ILE A 83 -9.49 -13.31 3.98
C ILE A 83 -8.41 -14.05 4.78
N VAL A 84 -8.78 -14.66 5.91
CA VAL A 84 -7.83 -15.35 6.79
C VAL A 84 -7.14 -16.51 6.06
N GLN A 85 -7.86 -17.30 5.27
CA GLN A 85 -7.26 -18.36 4.44
C GLN A 85 -6.21 -17.81 3.46
N THR A 86 -6.50 -16.66 2.85
CA THR A 86 -5.56 -15.99 1.93
C THR A 86 -4.33 -15.47 2.69
N LEU A 87 -4.52 -14.86 3.86
CA LEU A 87 -3.43 -14.38 4.72
C LEU A 87 -2.51 -15.53 5.16
N GLU A 88 -3.09 -16.63 5.64
CA GLU A 88 -2.31 -17.82 6.05
C GLU A 88 -1.49 -18.37 4.89
N LYS A 89 -2.06 -18.46 3.69
CA LYS A 89 -1.31 -18.94 2.51
C LYS A 89 -0.10 -18.06 2.20
N VAL A 90 -0.23 -16.74 2.30
CA VAL A 90 0.87 -15.80 2.05
C VAL A 90 1.92 -15.86 3.15
N TYR A 91 1.49 -15.83 4.41
CA TYR A 91 2.41 -15.78 5.56
C TYR A 91 3.10 -17.12 5.84
N ASN A 92 2.55 -18.24 5.34
CA ASN A 92 3.22 -19.54 5.32
C ASN A 92 4.18 -19.72 4.11
N LEU A 93 4.33 -18.70 3.27
CA LEU A 93 5.15 -18.70 2.04
C LEU A 93 4.62 -19.60 0.92
N ASP A 94 3.37 -20.08 0.98
CA ASP A 94 2.74 -20.91 -0.06
C ASP A 94 2.03 -20.08 -1.15
N TRP A 95 2.40 -18.80 -1.27
CA TRP A 95 1.87 -17.88 -2.28
C TRP A 95 2.87 -17.66 -3.40
N PHE A 96 2.48 -18.06 -4.61
CA PHE A 96 3.32 -18.00 -5.81
C PHE A 96 2.98 -16.81 -6.70
N THR A 97 3.95 -15.92 -6.85
CA THR A 97 3.97 -14.80 -7.78
C THR A 97 5.37 -14.67 -8.36
N SER A 98 5.54 -13.79 -9.35
CA SER A 98 6.87 -13.43 -9.85
C SER A 98 7.77 -12.76 -8.80
N ALA A 99 7.21 -12.30 -7.68
CA ALA A 99 7.97 -11.74 -6.56
C ALA A 99 8.33 -12.78 -5.49
N SER A 100 7.77 -14.00 -5.57
CA SER A 100 8.04 -15.05 -4.58
C SER A 100 9.50 -15.49 -4.67
N LYS A 101 10.19 -15.39 -3.55
CA LYS A 101 11.55 -15.87 -3.38
C LYS A 101 11.47 -17.20 -2.64
N ASN A 102 11.51 -18.29 -3.39
CA ASN A 102 11.36 -19.66 -2.89
C ASN A 102 12.63 -20.14 -2.16
N GLU A 103 13.21 -19.25 -1.35
CA GLU A 103 14.48 -19.40 -0.65
C GLU A 103 14.41 -18.64 0.70
N CYS A 104 15.44 -17.86 1.01
CA CYS A 104 15.63 -17.14 2.26
C CYS A 104 14.90 -15.78 2.29
N SER A 105 13.57 -15.80 2.44
CA SER A 105 12.83 -14.58 2.80
C SER A 105 12.98 -14.27 4.30
N ALA A 106 13.29 -13.02 4.64
CA ALA A 106 13.30 -12.48 6.00
C ALA A 106 12.03 -11.66 6.30
N ALA A 107 11.38 -11.11 5.26
CA ALA A 107 10.08 -10.47 5.37
C ALA A 107 9.18 -10.83 4.19
N VAL A 108 7.90 -11.11 4.48
CA VAL A 108 6.88 -11.41 3.47
C VAL A 108 5.64 -10.55 3.70
N GLY A 109 5.07 -10.07 2.61
CA GLY A 109 3.88 -9.23 2.66
C GLY A 109 3.24 -9.06 1.29
N PHE A 110 2.38 -8.05 1.21
CA PHE A 110 1.59 -7.72 0.03
C PHE A 110 1.01 -6.31 0.17
N LYS A 111 0.39 -5.80 -0.90
CA LYS A 111 -0.38 -4.55 -0.88
C LYS A 111 -1.85 -4.83 -0.71
N TRP A 112 -2.52 -3.98 0.06
CA TRP A 112 -3.96 -4.01 0.23
C TRP A 112 -4.53 -2.60 0.08
N MET A 113 -5.38 -2.40 -0.92
CA MET A 113 -6.06 -1.12 -1.08
C MET A 113 -7.23 -1.00 -0.11
N LEU A 114 -7.44 0.18 0.49
CA LEU A 114 -8.47 0.38 1.52
C LEU A 114 -9.89 -0.01 1.06
N ASN A 115 -10.17 0.10 -0.24
CA ASN A 115 -11.45 -0.24 -0.86
C ASN A 115 -11.59 -1.72 -1.27
N GLN A 116 -10.67 -2.61 -0.85
CA GLN A 116 -10.69 -4.04 -1.18
C GLN A 116 -11.12 -4.88 0.04
N GLY A 117 -12.21 -4.52 0.72
CA GLY A 117 -12.77 -5.30 1.85
C GLY A 117 -12.06 -5.13 3.19
N LEU A 118 -10.98 -4.34 3.25
CA LEU A 118 -10.21 -4.08 4.48
C LEU A 118 -11.06 -3.36 5.55
N VAL A 119 -11.79 -2.32 5.15
CA VAL A 119 -12.59 -1.49 6.06
C VAL A 119 -13.81 -2.24 6.61
N GLU A 120 -14.39 -3.12 5.80
CA GLU A 120 -15.58 -3.91 6.14
C GLU A 120 -15.30 -4.92 7.27
N HIS A 121 -14.11 -5.54 7.25
CA HIS A 121 -13.68 -6.57 8.22
C HIS A 121 -12.56 -6.10 9.16
N HIS A 122 -12.48 -4.80 9.44
CA HIS A 122 -11.32 -4.20 10.12
C HIS A 122 -11.07 -4.79 11.51
N LYS A 123 -12.11 -5.14 12.29
CA LYS A 123 -11.95 -5.62 13.67
C LYS A 123 -11.20 -6.95 13.70
N GLU A 124 -11.65 -7.89 12.89
CA GLU A 124 -11.09 -9.23 12.78
C GLU A 124 -9.70 -9.20 12.15
N ILE A 125 -9.47 -8.30 11.19
CA ILE A 125 -8.15 -8.12 10.57
C ILE A 125 -7.14 -7.52 11.57
N VAL A 126 -7.56 -6.53 12.38
CA VAL A 126 -6.71 -5.95 13.44
C VAL A 126 -6.36 -6.99 14.49
N GLU A 127 -7.32 -7.81 14.91
CA GLU A 127 -7.08 -8.93 15.83
C GLU A 127 -6.06 -9.92 15.22
N TYR A 128 -6.25 -10.32 13.96
CA TYR A 128 -5.32 -11.19 13.26
C TYR A 128 -3.92 -10.58 13.16
N PHE A 129 -3.80 -9.30 12.77
CA PHE A 129 -2.50 -8.61 12.68
C PHE A 129 -1.79 -8.55 14.03
N ASN A 130 -2.51 -8.25 15.10
CA ASN A 130 -1.93 -8.20 16.44
C ASN A 130 -1.53 -9.58 16.96
N HIS A 131 -2.34 -10.61 16.68
CA HIS A 131 -2.03 -11.99 17.07
C HIS A 131 -0.83 -12.55 16.29
N ARG A 132 -0.74 -12.24 14.99
CA ARG A 132 0.34 -12.74 14.11
C ARG A 132 1.53 -11.79 14.03
N GLY A 133 1.54 -10.66 14.74
CA GLY A 133 2.65 -9.70 14.72
C GLY A 133 2.90 -9.08 13.34
N VAL A 134 1.84 -8.82 12.57
CA VAL A 134 1.93 -8.21 11.24
C VAL A 134 2.26 -6.73 11.37
N SER A 135 3.27 -6.31 10.61
CA SER A 135 3.72 -4.92 10.53
C SER A 135 2.95 -4.17 9.46
N VAL A 136 2.22 -3.15 9.85
CA VAL A 136 1.37 -2.36 8.94
C VAL A 136 2.15 -1.16 8.43
N ILE A 137 2.29 -1.02 7.11
CA ILE A 137 2.86 0.17 6.48
C ILE A 137 1.72 0.92 5.79
N PHE A 138 1.33 2.06 6.33
CA PHE A 138 0.45 2.99 5.63
C PHE A 138 1.25 3.78 4.61
N LEU A 139 0.81 3.77 3.36
CA LEU A 139 1.38 4.61 2.32
C LEU A 139 0.28 5.44 1.66
N PHE A 140 0.32 6.73 1.95
CA PHE A 140 -0.61 7.71 1.40
C PHE A 140 0.10 8.74 0.53
N ARG A 141 -0.69 9.61 -0.09
CA ARG A 141 -0.20 10.71 -0.91
C ARG A 141 -0.76 12.02 -0.36
N LYS A 142 0.12 12.98 -0.05
CA LYS A 142 -0.29 14.28 0.49
C LYS A 142 -1.08 15.06 -0.54
N ASN A 143 -0.61 15.12 -1.80
CA ASN A 143 -1.32 15.87 -2.84
C ASN A 143 -2.48 15.04 -3.44
N LEU A 144 -3.68 15.22 -2.87
CA LEU A 144 -4.89 14.49 -3.28
C LEU A 144 -5.41 14.92 -4.66
N LEU A 145 -5.21 16.19 -5.06
CA LEU A 145 -5.56 16.65 -6.41
C LEU A 145 -4.70 15.93 -7.46
N ARG A 146 -3.39 15.84 -7.24
CA ARG A 146 -2.49 15.10 -8.14
C ARG A 146 -2.81 13.62 -8.17
N ARG A 147 -3.21 13.04 -7.03
CA ARG A 147 -3.72 11.67 -6.99
C ARG A 147 -4.94 11.53 -7.90
N MET A 148 -5.92 12.43 -7.80
CA MET A 148 -7.14 12.44 -8.62
C MET A 148 -6.82 12.52 -10.11
N VAL A 149 -5.96 13.45 -10.54
CA VAL A 149 -5.48 13.54 -11.94
C VAL A 149 -4.90 12.21 -12.41
N SER A 150 -4.06 11.58 -11.58
CA SER A 150 -3.48 10.28 -11.92
C SER A 150 -4.51 9.14 -11.95
N VAL A 151 -5.59 9.19 -11.16
CA VAL A 151 -6.69 8.22 -11.20
C VAL A 151 -7.44 8.36 -12.52
N LEU A 152 -7.82 9.59 -12.88
CA LEU A 152 -8.56 9.88 -14.10
C LEU A 152 -7.77 9.49 -15.35
N ALA A 153 -6.49 9.85 -15.42
CA ALA A 153 -5.62 9.47 -16.54
C ALA A 153 -5.45 7.95 -16.66
N ASN A 154 -5.27 7.25 -15.54
CA ASN A 154 -5.19 5.78 -15.54
C ASN A 154 -6.53 5.12 -15.95
N SER A 155 -7.66 5.72 -15.57
CA SER A 155 -8.99 5.24 -15.98
C SER A 155 -9.21 5.42 -17.48
N TYR A 156 -8.78 6.54 -18.04
CA TYR A 156 -8.83 6.78 -19.48
C TYR A 156 -7.99 5.76 -20.25
N ASP A 157 -6.74 5.49 -19.82
CA ASP A 157 -5.86 4.52 -20.48
C ASP A 157 -6.42 3.08 -20.49
N ARG A 158 -7.31 2.71 -19.55
CA ARG A 158 -7.97 1.38 -19.59
C ARG A 158 -8.75 1.15 -20.88
N TYR A 159 -9.31 2.22 -21.45
CA TYR A 159 -10.09 2.18 -22.69
C TYR A 159 -9.24 2.60 -23.88
N ALA A 160 -8.51 3.71 -23.76
CA ALA A 160 -7.72 4.28 -24.84
C ALA A 160 -6.48 3.45 -25.20
N LYS A 161 -5.91 2.72 -24.22
CA LYS A 161 -4.78 1.80 -24.40
C LYS A 161 -3.63 2.44 -25.16
N LEU A 162 -3.17 3.59 -24.65
CA LEU A 162 -2.27 4.52 -25.33
C LEU A 162 -0.90 3.92 -25.66
N LEU A 163 -0.54 2.81 -25.03
CA LEU A 163 0.72 2.10 -25.25
C LEU A 163 0.47 0.79 -26.01
N ASN A 164 0.53 0.86 -27.34
CA ASN A 164 0.43 -0.31 -28.24
C ASN A 164 -0.81 -1.18 -27.98
N GLY A 165 -1.97 -0.57 -27.72
CA GLY A 165 -3.20 -1.33 -27.47
C GLY A 165 -3.24 -2.05 -26.12
N THR A 166 -2.33 -1.72 -25.21
CA THR A 166 -2.26 -2.28 -23.86
C THR A 166 -2.45 -1.20 -22.79
N HIS A 167 -3.29 -1.46 -21.79
CA HIS A 167 -3.40 -0.63 -20.58
C HIS A 167 -2.16 -0.81 -19.70
N LYS A 168 -1.55 0.28 -19.25
CA LYS A 168 -0.38 0.25 -18.36
C LYS A 168 -0.59 1.17 -17.16
N SER A 169 -0.68 0.57 -15.98
CA SER A 169 -0.78 1.33 -14.72
C SER A 169 0.56 1.91 -14.25
N HIS A 170 1.66 1.33 -14.71
CA HIS A 170 3.04 1.71 -14.38
C HIS A 170 3.88 1.61 -15.65
N VAL A 171 4.91 2.44 -15.75
CA VAL A 171 5.79 2.52 -16.92
C VAL A 171 7.25 2.54 -16.48
N HIS A 172 8.14 2.13 -17.39
CA HIS A 172 9.56 1.96 -17.13
C HIS A 172 10.45 2.87 -17.97
N SER A 173 9.86 3.65 -18.87
CA SER A 173 10.58 4.60 -19.72
C SER A 173 9.95 5.98 -19.68
N GLN A 174 10.77 7.01 -19.93
CA GLN A 174 10.28 8.38 -20.00
C GLN A 174 9.35 8.59 -21.20
N GLN A 175 9.56 7.86 -22.30
CA GLN A 175 8.71 7.95 -23.49
C GLN A 175 7.27 7.46 -23.20
N GLU A 176 7.14 6.30 -22.56
CA GLU A 176 5.83 5.78 -22.13
C GLU A 176 5.15 6.71 -21.12
N ALA A 177 5.92 7.26 -20.17
CA ALA A 177 5.42 8.23 -19.20
C ALA A 177 4.85 9.47 -19.89
N THR A 178 5.58 10.02 -20.86
CA THR A 178 5.12 11.18 -21.64
C THR A 178 3.83 10.85 -22.39
N ALA A 179 3.76 9.69 -23.06
CA ALA A 179 2.56 9.25 -23.77
C ALA A 179 1.34 9.14 -22.84
N LEU A 180 1.46 8.51 -21.67
CA LEU A 180 0.36 8.40 -20.71
C LEU A 180 -0.03 9.74 -20.09
N SER A 181 0.92 10.65 -19.89
CA SER A 181 0.67 11.97 -19.32
C SER A 181 0.05 12.97 -20.31
N SER A 182 -0.04 12.61 -21.60
CA SER A 182 -0.61 13.47 -22.64
C SER A 182 -2.12 13.71 -22.49
N TYR A 183 -2.82 12.76 -21.86
CA TYR A 183 -4.23 12.92 -21.55
C TYR A 183 -4.43 13.89 -20.39
N LYS A 184 -5.22 14.94 -20.63
CA LYS A 184 -5.59 15.95 -19.65
C LYS A 184 -7.06 15.79 -19.25
N PRO A 185 -7.38 15.22 -18.08
CA PRO A 185 -8.76 15.13 -17.62
C PRO A 185 -9.41 16.51 -17.44
N ILE A 186 -10.73 16.53 -17.60
CA ILE A 186 -11.59 17.61 -17.10
C ILE A 186 -12.04 17.19 -15.69
N ILE A 187 -11.84 18.07 -14.71
CA ILE A 187 -12.23 17.83 -13.31
C ILE A 187 -13.55 18.55 -13.05
N ASN A 188 -14.50 17.86 -12.40
CA ASN A 188 -15.75 18.47 -12.00
C ASN A 188 -15.55 19.36 -10.78
N SER A 189 -15.48 20.67 -10.99
CA SER A 189 -15.29 21.66 -9.92
C SER A 189 -16.42 21.65 -8.89
N ALA A 190 -17.64 21.26 -9.26
CA ALA A 190 -18.77 21.24 -8.34
C ALA A 190 -18.64 20.17 -7.24
N SER A 191 -17.99 19.04 -7.52
CA SER A 191 -17.76 17.96 -6.54
C SER A 191 -16.34 17.92 -5.98
N LEU A 192 -15.42 18.75 -6.51
CA LEU A 192 -14.00 18.63 -6.23
C LEU A 192 -13.66 18.66 -4.73
N ILE A 193 -14.22 19.61 -3.98
CA ILE A 193 -13.95 19.74 -2.53
C ILE A 193 -14.49 18.52 -1.76
N SER A 194 -15.70 18.07 -2.07
CA SER A 194 -16.27 16.88 -1.41
C SER A 194 -15.49 15.62 -1.73
N ASP A 195 -15.04 15.45 -2.98
CA ASP A 195 -14.26 14.30 -3.41
C ASP A 195 -12.90 14.25 -2.68
N LEU A 196 -12.21 15.39 -2.59
CA LEU A 196 -10.94 15.50 -1.84
C LEU A 196 -11.13 15.20 -0.35
N LYS A 197 -12.21 15.71 0.25
CA LYS A 197 -12.55 15.46 1.65
C LYS A 197 -12.85 14.00 1.93
N GLU A 198 -13.62 13.33 1.08
CA GLU A 198 -13.95 11.91 1.23
C GLU A 198 -12.68 11.05 1.20
N ILE A 199 -11.80 11.32 0.24
CA ILE A 199 -10.50 10.64 0.13
C ILE A 199 -9.67 10.85 1.39
N GLY A 200 -9.55 12.10 1.86
CA GLY A 200 -8.82 12.40 3.11
C GLY A 200 -9.40 11.65 4.31
N SER A 201 -10.73 11.64 4.42
CA SER A 201 -11.46 10.97 5.51
C SER A 201 -11.23 9.45 5.51
N ALA A 202 -11.13 8.82 4.34
CA ALA A 202 -10.84 7.40 4.24
C ALA A 202 -9.43 7.04 4.79
N ALA A 203 -8.43 7.92 4.63
CA ALA A 203 -7.10 7.72 5.20
C ALA A 203 -7.13 7.84 6.73
N VAL A 204 -7.79 8.88 7.26
CA VAL A 204 -7.96 9.09 8.70
C VAL A 204 -8.66 7.89 9.34
N LYS A 205 -9.78 7.44 8.75
CA LYS A 205 -10.54 6.29 9.23
C LYS A 205 -9.72 5.01 9.24
N ALA A 206 -8.87 4.78 8.23
CA ALA A 206 -7.98 3.62 8.22
C ALA A 206 -6.92 3.69 9.33
N LEU A 207 -6.36 4.87 9.60
CA LEU A 207 -5.42 5.05 10.72
C LEU A 207 -6.11 4.83 12.06
N GLU A 208 -7.34 5.31 12.24
CA GLU A 208 -8.13 5.09 13.45
C GLU A 208 -8.42 3.60 13.68
N TYR A 209 -8.88 2.89 12.65
CA TYR A 209 -9.23 1.47 12.76
C TYR A 209 -8.04 0.59 13.12
N PHE A 210 -6.85 0.94 12.65
CA PHE A 210 -5.63 0.13 12.83
C PHE A 210 -4.65 0.75 13.83
N ASN A 211 -5.09 1.72 14.64
CA ASN A 211 -4.23 2.45 15.58
C ASN A 211 -3.52 1.55 16.61
N SER A 212 -4.12 0.42 16.96
CA SER A 212 -3.60 -0.56 17.92
C SER A 212 -2.64 -1.56 17.29
N THR A 213 -2.47 -1.54 15.97
CA THR A 213 -1.50 -2.39 15.27
C THR A 213 -0.11 -1.77 15.30
N ARG A 214 0.92 -2.61 15.18
CA ARG A 214 2.28 -2.14 14.93
C ARG A 214 2.34 -1.51 13.54
N HIS A 215 2.35 -0.18 13.46
CA HIS A 215 2.27 0.51 12.18
C HIS A 215 3.32 1.61 11.99
N LEU A 216 3.60 1.91 10.71
CA LEU A 216 4.39 3.03 10.23
C LEU A 216 3.57 3.81 9.21
N VAL A 217 3.52 5.14 9.33
CA VAL A 217 2.82 6.01 8.38
C VAL A 217 3.82 6.71 7.48
N LEU A 218 3.66 6.54 6.18
CA LEU A 218 4.49 7.12 5.14
C LEU A 218 3.63 7.90 4.15
N TYR A 219 4.23 8.96 3.62
CA TYR A 219 3.69 9.69 2.49
C TYR A 219 4.64 9.58 1.30
N TYR A 220 4.07 9.43 0.11
CA TYR A 220 4.81 9.33 -1.15
C TYR A 220 5.81 10.48 -1.33
N GLU A 221 5.39 11.71 -1.01
CA GLU A 221 6.20 12.92 -1.12
C GLU A 221 7.45 12.84 -0.23
N ASP A 222 7.33 12.28 0.98
CA ASP A 222 8.45 12.14 1.90
C ASP A 222 9.45 11.08 1.40
N LEU A 223 8.97 10.01 0.75
CA LEU A 223 9.81 8.96 0.19
C LEU A 223 10.60 9.42 -1.03
N ILE A 224 10.05 10.32 -1.84
CA ILE A 224 10.76 10.85 -3.02
C ILE A 224 11.74 11.97 -2.67
N MET A 225 11.48 12.73 -1.61
CA MET A 225 12.35 13.82 -1.17
C MET A 225 13.47 13.35 -0.23
N ASN A 226 13.20 12.31 0.58
CA ASN A 226 14.14 11.84 1.59
C ASN A 226 14.39 10.33 1.48
N CYS A 227 15.53 9.96 0.90
CA CYS A 227 15.94 8.57 0.76
C CYS A 227 16.22 7.86 2.10
N THR A 228 16.45 8.59 3.21
CA THR A 228 16.63 7.96 4.53
C THR A 228 15.36 7.27 5.01
N LYS A 229 14.18 7.70 4.54
CA LYS A 229 12.91 7.06 4.90
C LYS A 229 12.82 5.60 4.49
N LEU A 230 13.52 5.21 3.41
CA LEU A 230 13.62 3.80 3.02
C LEU A 230 14.49 2.97 3.97
N LYS A 231 15.42 3.61 4.69
CA LYS A 231 16.17 2.95 5.78
C LYS A 231 15.28 2.74 7.00
N ASP A 232 14.49 3.76 7.38
CA ASP A 232 13.50 3.67 8.46
C ASP A 232 12.52 2.49 8.21
N VAL A 233 12.12 2.27 6.95
CA VAL A 233 11.26 1.13 6.57
C VAL A 233 11.95 -0.22 6.76
N GLN A 234 13.22 -0.34 6.36
CA GLN A 234 13.98 -1.58 6.53
C GLN A 234 14.19 -1.90 8.01
N GLU A 235 14.51 -0.88 8.82
CA GLU A 235 14.61 -1.00 10.27
C GLU A 235 13.25 -1.37 10.89
N PHE A 236 12.17 -0.71 10.48
CA PHE A 236 10.81 -1.05 10.92
C PHE A 236 10.44 -2.50 10.57
N LEU A 237 10.86 -3.02 9.42
CA LEU A 237 10.65 -4.42 9.06
C LEU A 237 11.62 -5.39 9.75
N GLY A 238 12.65 -4.88 10.44
CA GLY A 238 13.67 -5.68 11.10
C GLY A 238 14.55 -6.45 10.13
N ILE A 239 14.80 -5.89 8.95
CA ILE A 239 15.65 -6.47 7.90
C ILE A 239 16.95 -5.67 7.76
N PRO A 240 18.05 -6.29 7.28
CA PRO A 240 19.30 -5.58 7.01
C PRO A 240 19.08 -4.40 6.05
N GLN A 241 19.86 -3.34 6.22
CA GLN A 241 19.81 -2.22 5.29
C GLN A 241 20.52 -2.58 3.98
N MET A 242 19.89 -2.22 2.88
CA MET A 242 20.43 -2.33 1.53
C MET A 242 19.92 -1.15 0.68
N GLU A 243 20.63 -0.89 -0.41
CA GLU A 243 20.16 0.03 -1.42
C GLU A 243 18.94 -0.55 -2.15
N LEU A 244 17.82 0.17 -2.09
CA LEU A 244 16.59 -0.22 -2.75
C LEU A 244 16.48 0.50 -4.09
N THR A 245 16.15 -0.23 -5.15
CA THR A 245 16.09 0.31 -6.51
C THR A 245 14.76 -0.01 -7.18
N SER A 246 14.32 0.87 -8.07
CA SER A 246 13.09 0.67 -8.85
C SER A 246 13.30 1.14 -10.28
N ARG A 247 12.76 0.37 -11.22
CA ARG A 247 12.70 0.75 -12.65
C ARG A 247 11.45 1.54 -13.00
N GLN A 248 10.51 1.76 -12.07
CA GLN A 248 9.30 2.52 -12.38
C GLN A 248 9.60 4.02 -12.43
N VAL A 249 8.98 4.72 -13.38
CA VAL A 249 9.12 6.16 -13.51
C VAL A 249 7.79 6.87 -13.21
N LYS A 250 7.87 8.07 -12.63
CA LYS A 250 6.70 8.94 -12.37
C LYS A 250 6.12 9.42 -13.70
N ILE A 251 4.82 9.19 -13.92
CA ILE A 251 4.11 9.58 -15.15
C ILE A 251 3.94 11.10 -15.24
N HIS A 252 3.30 11.72 -14.25
CA HIS A 252 3.04 13.16 -14.23
C HIS A 252 4.19 13.90 -13.50
N LYS A 253 5.07 14.57 -14.25
CA LYS A 253 6.19 15.39 -13.75
C LYS A 253 5.95 16.85 -14.14
N GLY A 254 6.13 17.79 -13.22
CA GLY A 254 5.82 19.20 -13.46
C GLY A 254 4.55 19.71 -12.77
N PRO A 255 4.15 20.97 -13.02
CA PRO A 255 2.98 21.58 -12.42
C PRO A 255 1.69 20.88 -12.87
N LEU A 256 0.65 20.91 -12.03
CA LEU A 256 -0.62 20.23 -12.33
C LEU A 256 -1.41 20.90 -13.46
N SER A 257 -1.19 22.20 -13.69
CA SER A 257 -1.75 22.95 -14.82
C SER A 257 -1.48 22.28 -16.16
N ASP A 258 -0.34 21.61 -16.31
CA ASP A 258 0.04 20.94 -17.55
C ASP A 258 -0.81 19.69 -17.81
N PHE A 259 -1.44 19.14 -16.78
CA PHE A 259 -2.13 17.85 -16.81
C PHE A 259 -3.65 17.95 -16.59
N VAL A 260 -4.22 19.15 -16.53
CA VAL A 260 -5.66 19.36 -16.33
C VAL A 260 -6.20 20.27 -17.41
N LYS A 261 -7.29 19.87 -18.06
CA LYS A 261 -7.83 20.62 -19.20
C LYS A 261 -8.54 21.91 -18.78
N ASN A 262 -9.27 21.90 -17.67
CA ASN A 262 -9.98 23.05 -17.10
C ASN A 262 -9.27 23.58 -15.84
N TRP A 263 -7.96 23.83 -15.94
CA TRP A 263 -7.14 24.22 -14.79
C TRP A 263 -7.63 25.48 -14.08
N ASP A 264 -8.10 26.49 -14.82
CA ASP A 264 -8.56 27.75 -14.24
C ASP A 264 -9.75 27.56 -13.29
N ASP A 265 -10.69 26.68 -13.64
CA ASP A 265 -11.84 26.35 -12.80
C ASP A 265 -11.38 25.62 -11.52
N VAL A 266 -10.44 24.68 -11.65
CA VAL A 266 -9.87 23.93 -10.51
C VAL A 266 -9.11 24.87 -9.58
N ASN A 267 -8.27 25.73 -10.15
CA ASN A 267 -7.50 26.73 -9.41
C ASN A 267 -8.43 27.67 -8.64
N LYS A 268 -9.45 28.22 -9.30
CA LYS A 268 -10.47 29.08 -8.68
C LYS A 268 -11.24 28.37 -7.56
N THR A 269 -11.56 27.08 -7.75
CA THR A 269 -12.32 26.29 -6.77
C THR A 269 -11.52 26.02 -5.49
N LEU A 270 -10.20 25.80 -5.60
CA LEU A 270 -9.36 25.45 -4.45
C LEU A 270 -8.69 26.65 -3.78
N THR A 271 -8.54 27.78 -4.48
CA THR A 271 -7.95 29.00 -3.92
C THR A 271 -8.78 29.48 -2.72
N GLY A 272 -8.11 29.78 -1.59
CA GLY A 272 -8.78 30.21 -0.35
C GLY A 272 -9.42 29.08 0.46
N THR A 273 -9.24 27.81 0.04
CA THR A 273 -9.72 26.63 0.78
C THR A 273 -8.56 25.92 1.50
N GLU A 274 -8.87 24.99 2.41
CA GLU A 274 -7.86 24.12 3.05
C GLU A 274 -7.04 23.29 2.05
N TYR A 275 -7.56 23.09 0.82
CA TYR A 275 -6.95 22.32 -0.25
C TYR A 275 -6.11 23.17 -1.21
N GLU A 276 -5.97 24.49 -0.99
CA GLU A 276 -5.17 25.38 -1.85
C GLU A 276 -3.73 24.87 -2.03
N SER A 277 -3.16 24.29 -0.98
CA SER A 277 -1.81 23.72 -1.01
C SER A 277 -1.63 22.65 -2.09
N PHE A 278 -2.69 21.95 -2.51
CA PHE A 278 -2.63 20.92 -3.56
C PHE A 278 -2.40 21.48 -4.97
N LEU A 279 -2.59 22.80 -5.17
CA LEU A 279 -2.28 23.48 -6.43
C LEU A 279 -0.77 23.59 -6.68
N ARG A 280 0.05 23.47 -5.64
CA ARG A 280 1.51 23.59 -5.70
C ARG A 280 2.16 22.26 -6.10
N ALA A 281 3.42 22.33 -6.53
CA ALA A 281 4.21 21.14 -6.84
C ALA A 281 4.50 20.31 -5.58
N ASP A 282 4.79 19.01 -5.78
CA ASP A 282 5.07 18.06 -4.68
C ASP A 282 6.50 18.22 -4.09
N TYR A 283 7.27 19.23 -4.54
CA TYR A 283 8.72 19.38 -4.33
C TYR A 283 9.12 20.85 -4.23
#